data_AF-A0A2P4Q2E2-F1
#
_entry.id   AF-A0A2P4Q2E2-F1
#
_cell.length_a   1.000
_cell.length_b   1.000
_cell.length_c   1.000
_cell.angle_alpha   90.00
_cell.angle_beta   90.00
_cell.angle_gamma   90.00
#
_symmetry.space_group_name_H-M   'P 1'
#
loop_
_entity.id
_entity.type
_entity.pdbx_description
1 polymer ?
#
loop_
_entity_poly.entity_id
_entity_poly.type
_entity_poly.pdbx_seq_one_letter_code
_entity_poly.pdbx_strand_id
1 'polypeptide(L)'
;MTFLRELGKTGVKIPAIGLGCMGISEFYGSADEQENIKVLNRAIDIGCTFWDTAPMKFFLKECRNEVFICTKFAFSRGPNGEFKISGKPEYVRQACDNSLKRLGVNCIDL
;
A
#
# COMPACT_ATOMS: atom_id res chain seq x y z
N MET A 1 -9.65 -16.82 -14.53
CA MET A 1 -10.30 -16.80 -13.20
C MET A 1 -9.21 -16.64 -12.15
N THR A 2 -9.31 -15.60 -11.31
CA THR A 2 -8.37 -15.39 -10.20
C THR A 2 -8.76 -16.29 -9.04
N PHE A 3 -7.85 -17.14 -8.58
CA PHE A 3 -8.07 -17.95 -7.39
C PHE A 3 -7.91 -17.09 -6.13
N LEU A 4 -8.97 -16.97 -5.36
CA LEU A 4 -8.97 -16.24 -4.09
C LEU A 4 -8.69 -17.19 -2.93
N ARG A 5 -7.97 -16.69 -1.92
CA ARG A 5 -7.70 -17.37 -0.66
C ARG A 5 -8.19 -16.51 0.50
N GLU A 6 -8.61 -17.16 1.57
CA GLU A 6 -8.97 -16.46 2.79
C GLU A 6 -7.70 -15.96 3.50
N LEU A 7 -7.72 -14.69 3.92
CA LEU A 7 -6.66 -14.10 4.71
C LEU A 7 -6.82 -14.51 6.19
N GLY A 8 -6.10 -15.55 6.60
CA GLY A 8 -6.14 -16.05 7.98
C GLY A 8 -7.53 -16.54 8.38
N LYS A 9 -8.09 -15.93 9.43
CA LYS A 9 -9.46 -16.22 9.94
C LYS A 9 -10.38 -14.99 9.84
N THR A 10 -10.09 -14.09 8.90
CA THR A 10 -10.80 -12.81 8.78
C THR A 10 -12.09 -12.93 7.95
N GLY A 11 -12.30 -14.03 7.23
CA GLY A 11 -13.35 -14.15 6.22
C GLY A 11 -13.11 -13.35 4.94
N VAL A 12 -12.06 -12.51 4.87
CA VAL A 12 -11.74 -11.71 3.69
C VAL A 12 -11.02 -12.57 2.66
N LYS A 13 -11.49 -12.51 1.40
CA LYS A 13 -10.93 -13.24 0.27
C LYS A 13 -10.06 -12.31 -0.58
N ILE A 14 -8.79 -12.67 -0.77
CA ILE A 14 -7.84 -11.92 -1.58
C ILE A 14 -7.16 -12.84 -2.61
N PRO A 15 -6.63 -12.30 -3.72
CA PRO A 15 -5.81 -13.07 -4.65
C PRO A 15 -4.62 -13.74 -3.96
N ALA A 16 -4.28 -14.97 -4.39
CA ALA A 16 -3.12 -15.69 -3.86
C ALA A 16 -1.78 -14.98 -4.16
N ILE A 17 -1.74 -14.18 -5.24
CA ILE A 17 -0.59 -13.39 -5.67
C ILE A 17 -0.99 -11.91 -5.56
N GLY A 18 -0.16 -11.13 -4.87
CA GLY A 18 -0.32 -9.69 -4.72
C GLY A 18 0.77 -8.88 -5.44
N LEU A 19 0.58 -7.57 -5.47
CA LEU A 19 1.53 -6.60 -6.02
C LEU A 19 2.30 -5.92 -4.88
N GLY A 20 3.62 -6.13 -4.85
CA GLY A 20 4.51 -5.32 -4.03
C GLY A 20 4.79 -3.98 -4.71
N CYS A 21 4.36 -2.88 -4.09
CA CYS A 21 4.42 -1.55 -4.70
C CYS A 21 5.76 -0.84 -4.48
N MET A 22 6.76 -1.44 -3.84
CA MET A 22 8.02 -0.77 -3.52
C MET A 22 8.76 -0.23 -4.76
N GLY A 23 8.67 -0.93 -5.90
CA GLY A 23 9.24 -0.48 -7.19
C GLY A 23 8.59 0.76 -7.79
N ILE A 24 7.38 1.11 -7.33
CA ILE A 24 6.63 2.32 -7.73
C ILE A 24 7.17 3.55 -6.97
N SER A 25 8.00 3.35 -5.94
CA SER A 25 8.54 4.40 -5.08
C SER A 25 10.00 4.76 -5.32
N GLU A 26 10.41 5.79 -4.57
CA GLU A 26 11.75 6.38 -4.53
C GLU A 26 12.91 5.42 -4.20
N PHE A 27 12.65 4.18 -3.77
CA PHE A 27 13.72 3.28 -3.30
C PHE A 27 14.61 2.72 -4.41
N TYR A 28 14.13 2.67 -5.66
CA TYR A 28 14.88 2.10 -6.79
C TYR A 28 15.29 3.15 -7.84
N GLY A 29 15.26 4.44 -7.47
CA GLY A 29 15.59 5.55 -8.35
C GLY A 29 14.36 6.33 -8.81
N SER A 30 14.50 7.07 -9.91
CA SER A 30 13.40 7.81 -10.53
C SER A 30 12.37 6.84 -11.11
N ALA A 31 11.10 7.02 -10.73
CA ALA A 31 9.98 6.30 -11.32
C ALA A 31 9.17 7.26 -12.20
N ASP A 32 8.74 6.79 -13.37
CA ASP A 32 7.82 7.53 -14.23
C ASP A 32 6.38 7.29 -13.76
N GLU A 33 5.64 8.38 -13.53
CA GLU A 33 4.27 8.31 -13.01
C GLU A 33 3.30 7.62 -13.98
N GLN A 34 3.46 7.82 -15.29
CA GLN A 34 2.57 7.20 -16.28
C GLN A 34 2.82 5.69 -16.38
N GLU A 35 4.08 5.25 -16.34
CA GLU A 35 4.41 3.82 -16.29
C GLU A 35 3.90 3.16 -15.02
N ASN A 36 4.01 3.83 -13.87
CA ASN A 36 3.43 3.36 -12.62
C ASN A 36 1.91 3.17 -12.70
N ILE A 37 1.19 4.13 -13.29
CA ILE A 37 -0.27 4.02 -13.53
C ILE A 37 -0.58 2.83 -14.44
N LYS A 38 0.20 2.62 -15.51
CA LYS A 38 0.03 1.46 -16.41
C LYS A 38 0.22 0.13 -15.67
N VAL A 39 1.22 0.04 -14.79
CA VAL A 39 1.47 -1.16 -13.96
C VAL A 39 0.30 -1.42 -13.02
N LEU A 40 -0.21 -0.39 -12.34
CA LEU A 40 -1.34 -0.52 -11.42
C LEU A 40 -2.63 -0.93 -12.16
N ASN A 41 -2.94 -0.28 -13.29
CA ASN A 41 -4.09 -0.66 -14.12
C ASN A 41 -3.96 -2.10 -14.63
N ARG A 42 -2.76 -2.48 -15.11
CA ARG A 42 -2.52 -3.85 -15.57
C ARG A 42 -2.66 -4.87 -14.44
N ALA A 43 -2.26 -4.52 -13.22
CA ALA A 43 -2.44 -5.38 -12.05
C ALA A 43 -3.92 -5.66 -11.77
N ILE A 44 -4.78 -4.65 -11.88
CA ILE A 44 -6.24 -4.82 -11.77
C ILE A 44 -6.76 -5.72 -12.89
N ASP A 45 -6.37 -5.45 -14.15
CA ASP A 45 -6.83 -6.21 -15.33
C ASP A 45 -6.55 -7.72 -15.22
N ILE A 46 -5.41 -8.10 -14.61
CA ILE A 46 -5.03 -9.51 -14.40
C ILE A 46 -5.55 -10.09 -13.09
N GLY A 47 -6.34 -9.33 -12.32
CA GLY A 47 -6.91 -9.72 -11.04
C GLY A 47 -5.91 -9.75 -9.88
N CYS A 48 -4.76 -9.08 -10.02
CA CYS A 48 -3.80 -8.86 -8.95
C CYS A 48 -4.24 -7.65 -8.11
N THR A 49 -5.28 -7.84 -7.30
CA THR A 49 -5.94 -6.79 -6.51
C THR A 49 -5.55 -6.79 -5.03
N PHE A 50 -4.59 -7.61 -4.61
CA PHE A 50 -3.97 -7.52 -3.28
C PHE A 50 -2.70 -6.68 -3.35
N TRP A 51 -2.74 -5.44 -2.86
CA TRP A 51 -1.63 -4.49 -3.00
C TRP A 51 -0.93 -4.25 -1.67
N ASP A 52 0.38 -4.53 -1.66
CA ASP A 52 1.25 -4.32 -0.51
C ASP A 52 2.10 -3.05 -0.72
N THR A 53 2.00 -2.11 0.22
CA THR A 53 2.69 -0.82 0.17
C THR A 53 3.36 -0.48 1.51
N ALA A 54 4.23 0.52 1.48
CA ALA A 54 4.89 1.13 2.65
C ALA A 54 4.97 2.64 2.33
N PRO A 55 4.72 3.55 3.28
CA PRO A 55 4.31 4.94 3.11
C PRO A 55 4.69 5.58 1.75
N MET A 56 3.79 5.46 0.77
CA MET A 56 4.01 5.87 -0.62
C MET A 56 2.96 6.90 -1.08
N LYS A 57 3.31 7.64 -2.14
CA LYS A 57 2.41 8.55 -2.85
C LYS A 57 2.01 7.92 -4.18
N PHE A 58 0.84 7.30 -4.25
CA PHE A 58 0.11 7.11 -5.49
C PHE A 58 -1.38 7.21 -5.18
N PHE A 59 -2.15 7.80 -6.09
CA PHE A 59 -3.54 8.17 -5.83
C PHE A 59 -4.46 7.00 -6.16
N LEU A 60 -5.14 6.47 -5.15
CA LEU A 60 -6.01 5.29 -5.28
C LEU A 60 -7.48 5.62 -5.49
N LYS A 61 -7.85 6.91 -5.54
CA LYS A 61 -9.26 7.30 -5.42
C LYS A 61 -10.17 6.67 -6.48
N GLU A 62 -9.65 6.45 -7.68
CA GLU A 62 -10.43 5.90 -8.79
C GLU A 62 -10.61 4.38 -8.68
N CYS A 63 -9.61 3.65 -8.20
CA CYS A 63 -9.61 2.18 -8.12
C CYS A 63 -9.71 1.62 -6.69
N ARG A 64 -9.92 2.46 -5.68
CA ARG A 64 -9.90 2.07 -4.26
C ARG A 64 -10.82 0.88 -3.96
N ASN A 65 -11.99 0.83 -4.58
CA ASN A 65 -12.98 -0.22 -4.33
C ASN A 65 -12.64 -1.55 -5.02
N GLU A 66 -11.63 -1.56 -5.89
CA GLU A 66 -11.20 -2.74 -6.65
C GLU A 66 -10.03 -3.48 -5.97
N VAL A 67 -9.38 -2.83 -5.00
CA VAL A 67 -8.12 -3.31 -4.41
C VAL A 67 -8.21 -3.47 -2.90
N PHE A 68 -7.57 -4.52 -2.39
CA PHE A 68 -7.28 -4.73 -0.97
C PHE A 68 -5.91 -4.12 -0.66
N ILE A 69 -5.87 -3.09 0.18
CA ILE A 69 -4.67 -2.31 0.50
C ILE A 69 -4.10 -2.77 1.84
N CYS A 70 -2.87 -3.27 1.79
CA CYS A 70 -2.03 -3.54 2.95
C CYS A 70 -0.94 -2.46 3.06
N THR A 71 -0.86 -1.79 4.22
CA THR A 71 0.22 -0.85 4.52
C THR A 71 0.87 -1.13 5.86
N LYS A 72 1.95 -0.40 6.17
CA LYS A 72 2.84 -0.71 7.29
C LYS A 72 3.25 0.55 8.02
N PHE A 73 3.53 0.40 9.31
CA PHE A 73 4.17 1.41 10.14
C PHE A 73 5.32 0.76 10.92
N ALA A 74 6.23 1.60 11.41
CA ALA A 74 7.23 1.33 12.46
C ALA A 74 8.37 2.33 12.29
N PHE A 75 8.78 2.56 11.04
CA PHE A 75 9.87 3.45 10.68
C PHE A 75 9.42 4.90 10.64
N SER A 76 10.14 5.76 11.35
CA SER A 76 10.09 7.21 11.24
C SER A 76 11.47 7.75 10.86
N ARG A 77 11.50 8.87 10.11
CA ARG A 77 12.74 9.59 9.82
C ARG A 77 12.95 10.71 10.82
N GLY A 78 14.10 10.72 11.48
CA GLY A 78 14.57 11.84 12.27
C GLY A 78 14.96 13.04 11.39
N PRO A 79 15.18 14.23 11.99
CA PRO A 79 15.52 15.45 11.26
C PRO A 79 16.80 15.33 10.42
N ASN A 80 17.73 14.45 10.83
CA ASN A 80 19.00 14.20 10.15
C ASN A 80 18.97 12.96 9.24
N GLY A 81 17.79 12.41 8.93
CA GLY A 81 17.64 11.21 8.11
C GLY A 81 17.80 9.87 8.85
N GLU A 82 17.98 9.90 10.18
CA GLU A 82 18.03 8.71 11.03
C GLU A 82 16.76 7.86 10.89
N PHE A 83 16.89 6.54 10.79
CA PHE A 83 15.76 5.62 10.93
C PHE A 83 15.51 5.32 12.40
N LYS A 84 14.31 5.66 12.88
CA LYS A 84 13.84 5.31 14.22
C LYS A 84 12.68 4.33 14.11
N ILE A 85 12.68 3.32 14.98
CA ILE A 85 11.60 2.34 15.08
C ILE A 85 10.72 2.71 16.27
N SER A 86 9.41 2.77 16.05
CA SER A 86 8.44 3.03 17.10
C SER A 86 7.18 2.19 16.91
N GLY A 87 6.78 1.48 17.96
CA GLY A 87 5.47 0.85 18.10
C GLY A 87 4.56 1.56 19.10
N LYS A 88 4.91 2.79 19.53
CA LYS A 88 4.13 3.52 20.53
C LYS A 88 2.72 3.86 19.99
N PRO A 89 1.64 3.72 20.78
CA PRO A 89 0.27 3.93 20.31
C PRO A 89 0.04 5.28 19.60
N GLU A 90 0.68 6.35 20.08
CA GLU A 90 0.57 7.69 19.49
C GLU A 90 1.18 7.72 18.07
N TYR A 91 2.32 7.05 17.89
CA TYR A 91 2.97 6.95 16.60
C TYR A 91 2.19 6.07 15.63
N VAL A 92 1.62 4.95 16.10
CA VAL A 92 0.79 4.08 15.27
C VAL A 92 -0.40 4.85 14.69
N ARG A 93 -1.14 5.60 15.53
CA ARG A 93 -2.24 6.46 15.07
C ARG A 93 -1.79 7.50 14.04
N GLN A 94 -0.71 8.22 14.34
CA GLN A 94 -0.14 9.20 13.43
C GLN A 94 0.28 8.59 12.09
N ALA A 95 0.86 7.39 12.10
CA ALA A 95 1.26 6.69 10.89
C ALA A 95 0.05 6.28 10.03
N CYS A 96 -1.03 5.79 10.65
CA CYS A 96 -2.29 5.49 9.98
C CYS A 96 -2.90 6.74 9.32
N ASP A 97 -3.02 7.85 10.04
CA ASP A 97 -3.58 9.11 9.52
C ASP A 97 -2.78 9.62 8.31
N ASN A 98 -1.45 9.56 8.42
CA ASN A 98 -0.57 9.96 7.34
C ASN A 98 -0.71 9.04 6.11
N SER A 99 -0.93 7.74 6.30
CA SER A 99 -1.14 6.79 5.20
C SER A 99 -2.47 7.03 4.49
N LEU A 100 -3.56 7.22 5.24
CA LEU A 100 -4.86 7.60 4.68
C LEU A 100 -4.76 8.86 3.81
N LYS A 101 -4.10 9.91 4.33
CA LYS A 101 -3.89 11.16 3.61
C LYS A 101 -3.05 10.99 2.34
N ARG A 102 -1.95 10.22 2.40
CA ARG A 102 -1.07 9.99 1.24
C ARG A 102 -1.74 9.18 0.13
N LEU A 103 -2.50 8.16 0.51
CA LEU A 103 -3.21 7.28 -0.44
C LEU A 103 -4.47 7.94 -1.00
N GLY A 104 -5.01 8.96 -0.32
CA GLY A 104 -6.24 9.65 -0.72
C GLY A 104 -7.49 8.80 -0.44
N VAL A 105 -7.46 7.99 0.61
CA VAL A 105 -8.51 7.01 0.97
C VAL A 105 -8.96 7.21 2.41
N ASN A 106 -10.15 6.72 2.75
CA ASN A 106 -10.72 6.81 4.10
C ASN A 106 -10.58 5.51 4.92
N CYS A 107 -10.09 4.43 4.32
CA CYS A 107 -9.93 3.13 4.97
C CYS A 107 -8.72 2.38 4.40
N ILE A 108 -7.96 1.76 5.30
CA ILE A 108 -6.88 0.78 5.04
C ILE A 108 -7.46 -0.61 5.35
N ASP A 109 -7.25 -1.60 4.50
CA ASP A 109 -7.81 -2.93 4.70
C ASP A 109 -6.95 -3.80 5.64
N LEU A 110 -5.62 -3.61 5.61
CA LEU A 110 -4.64 -4.25 6.51
C LEU A 110 -3.48 -3.31 6.90
#